data_AF-A0A5C8IN32-F1
#
_entry.id   AF-A0A5C8IN32-F1
#
_cell.length_a   1.000
_cell.length_b   1.000
_cell.length_c   1.000
_cell.angle_alpha   90.00
_cell.angle_beta   90.00
_cell.angle_gamma   90.00
#
_symmetry.space_group_name_H-M   'P 1'
#
loop_
_entity.id
_entity.type
_entity.pdbx_description
1 polymer ?
#
loop_
_entity_poly.entity_id
_entity_poly.type
_entity_poly.pdbx_seq_one_letter_code
_entity_poly.pdbx_strand_id
1 'polypeptide(L)'
;MGLFDFLKPNQELKKNDALENIRRHIFPKGQTQVEQETRELRGHLQYKYTKDEVFNTYVHAAGMYYVTVDKDQEKIVATILHHPKSVVNKDDAIKIYLFLKQKFSLFDRTRSELLISNKYGGLPAFVKDVYINSLKEYGYSKTVIKQLIEGLHVRRKDEGIKLNMHIDDTPSSLMITWTKEYLAELESIEIKDNNLLRTILSRNPELAIIVKNGNKSEIEKYLELNPDKLDMLMTEIANSSTFDDEMVNDTDEDEFDDDTNDDDPAGEYLNASIDLIAKEDYITAYDLINKALIYNEKYYNSQLYSLRAECKMNLDQLLPALYDMDKAIEAFNDEVDGYEHRIDCYLQRAEINFKLQDYAEAAIDRMKADELEDRWKGRSNN
;
A
#
# COMPACT_ATOMS: atom_id res chain seq x y z
N MET A 1 -11.38 -34.29 -65.17
CA MET A 1 -11.49 -33.94 -63.74
C MET A 1 -10.44 -34.76 -63.00
N GLY A 2 -9.50 -34.10 -62.32
CA GLY A 2 -8.30 -34.75 -61.77
C GLY A 2 -8.55 -35.43 -60.43
N LEU A 3 -7.89 -36.56 -60.21
CA LEU A 3 -7.98 -37.46 -59.04
C LEU A 3 -7.53 -36.83 -57.70
N PHE A 4 -7.33 -35.51 -57.64
CA PHE A 4 -6.82 -34.77 -56.48
C PHE A 4 -7.79 -33.73 -55.89
N ASP A 5 -9.02 -33.60 -56.43
CA ASP A 5 -10.02 -32.68 -55.85
C ASP A 5 -10.70 -33.23 -54.57
N PHE A 6 -10.38 -34.45 -54.14
CA PHE A 6 -10.91 -35.07 -52.91
C PHE A 6 -10.16 -34.68 -51.61
N LEU A 7 -9.03 -33.97 -51.69
CA LEU A 7 -8.21 -33.60 -50.52
C LEU A 7 -8.37 -32.14 -50.06
N LYS A 8 -9.24 -31.35 -50.69
CA LYS A 8 -9.59 -29.98 -50.27
C LYS A 8 -10.64 -29.80 -49.15
N PRO A 9 -11.41 -30.81 -48.65
CA PRO A 9 -12.43 -30.57 -47.61
C PRO A 9 -11.87 -30.14 -46.24
N ASN A 10 -10.61 -30.49 -45.93
CA ASN A 10 -10.04 -30.28 -44.59
C ASN A 10 -9.56 -28.85 -44.31
N GLN A 11 -9.42 -27.98 -45.32
CA GLN A 11 -8.99 -26.59 -45.11
C GLN A 11 -10.15 -25.67 -44.72
N GLU A 12 -11.37 -25.92 -45.22
CA GLU A 12 -12.56 -25.14 -44.86
C GLU A 12 -13.04 -25.46 -43.43
N LEU A 13 -13.02 -26.75 -43.04
CA LEU A 13 -13.32 -27.17 -41.67
C LEU A 13 -12.38 -26.49 -40.65
N LYS A 14 -11.06 -26.52 -40.91
CA LYS A 14 -10.07 -25.86 -40.01
C LYS A 14 -10.24 -24.34 -39.95
N LYS A 15 -10.63 -23.69 -41.06
CA LYS A 15 -10.92 -22.25 -41.07
C LYS A 15 -12.16 -21.91 -40.25
N ASN A 16 -13.21 -22.73 -40.35
CA ASN A 16 -14.44 -22.55 -39.58
C ASN A 16 -14.18 -22.75 -38.07
N ASP A 17 -13.38 -23.75 -37.69
CA ASP A 17 -13.00 -23.97 -36.28
C ASP A 17 -12.19 -22.80 -35.71
N ALA A 18 -11.24 -22.25 -36.48
CA ALA A 18 -10.45 -21.10 -36.07
C ALA A 18 -11.33 -19.84 -35.89
N LEU A 19 -12.27 -19.61 -36.81
CA LEU A 19 -13.21 -18.49 -36.74
C LEU A 19 -14.18 -18.61 -35.55
N GLU A 20 -14.72 -19.81 -35.30
CA GLU A 20 -15.56 -20.06 -34.14
C GLU A 20 -14.79 -19.91 -32.83
N ASN A 21 -13.52 -20.31 -32.78
CA ASN A 21 -12.67 -20.08 -31.61
C ASN A 21 -12.44 -18.59 -31.36
N ILE A 22 -12.13 -17.80 -32.40
CA ILE A 22 -11.98 -16.34 -32.29
C ILE A 22 -13.30 -15.71 -31.80
N ARG A 23 -14.44 -16.13 -32.38
CA ARG A 23 -15.76 -15.64 -32.00
C ARG A 23 -16.07 -15.90 -30.53
N ARG A 24 -15.76 -17.11 -30.02
CA ARG A 24 -15.95 -17.47 -28.60
C ARG A 24 -15.08 -16.64 -27.65
N HIS A 25 -13.88 -16.25 -28.08
CA HIS A 25 -13.02 -15.38 -27.28
C HIS A 25 -13.54 -13.94 -27.23
N ILE A 26 -13.99 -13.41 -28.37
CA ILE A 26 -14.52 -12.04 -28.45
C ILE A 26 -15.89 -11.92 -27.75
N PHE A 27 -16.69 -12.98 -27.84
CA PHE A 27 -18.07 -13.03 -27.35
C PHE A 27 -18.33 -14.33 -26.57
N PRO A 28 -17.78 -14.47 -25.35
CA PRO A 28 -17.90 -15.70 -24.55
C PRO A 28 -19.34 -16.05 -24.18
N LYS A 29 -20.23 -15.05 -24.06
CA LYS A 29 -21.66 -15.26 -23.81
C LYS A 29 -22.46 -15.46 -25.10
N GLY A 30 -21.79 -15.57 -26.24
CA GLY A 30 -22.42 -15.79 -27.54
C GLY A 30 -23.32 -14.64 -27.98
N GLN A 31 -24.41 -14.98 -28.68
CA GLN A 31 -25.28 -14.02 -29.36
C GLN A 31 -25.94 -12.99 -28.42
N THR A 32 -26.28 -13.38 -27.20
CA THR A 32 -26.93 -12.49 -26.22
C THR A 32 -26.04 -11.31 -25.83
N GLN A 33 -24.73 -11.54 -25.67
CA GLN A 33 -23.76 -10.47 -25.45
C GLN A 33 -23.62 -9.57 -26.66
N VAL A 34 -23.52 -10.14 -27.88
CA VAL A 34 -23.40 -9.32 -29.09
C VAL A 34 -24.60 -8.37 -29.23
N GLU A 35 -25.81 -8.85 -28.93
CA GLU A 35 -27.02 -8.04 -28.98
C GLU A 35 -27.05 -6.94 -27.91
N GLN A 36 -26.61 -7.25 -26.69
CA GLN A 36 -26.48 -6.28 -25.61
C GLN A 36 -25.46 -5.19 -25.97
N GLU A 37 -24.24 -5.58 -26.34
CA GLU A 37 -23.15 -4.65 -26.70
C GLU A 37 -23.52 -3.82 -27.93
N THR A 38 -24.24 -4.41 -28.91
CA THR A 38 -24.79 -3.65 -30.05
C THR A 38 -25.78 -2.59 -29.57
N ARG A 39 -26.66 -2.90 -28.61
CA ARG A 39 -27.63 -1.94 -28.06
C ARG A 39 -26.93 -0.79 -27.34
N GLU A 40 -25.93 -1.10 -26.52
CA GLU A 40 -25.12 -0.10 -25.81
C GLU A 40 -24.38 0.81 -26.79
N LEU A 41 -23.72 0.23 -27.79
CA LEU A 41 -23.02 0.97 -28.82
C LEU A 41 -23.95 1.88 -29.64
N ARG A 42 -25.18 1.44 -29.93
CA ARG A 42 -26.19 2.31 -30.56
C ARG A 42 -26.50 3.55 -29.72
N GLY A 43 -26.51 3.42 -28.39
CA GLY A 43 -26.63 4.55 -27.47
C GLY A 43 -25.50 5.57 -27.66
N HIS A 44 -24.24 5.10 -27.72
CA HIS A 44 -23.08 5.96 -27.97
C HIS A 44 -23.11 6.62 -29.37
N LEU A 45 -23.72 5.95 -30.35
CA LEU A 45 -23.93 6.48 -31.70
C LEU A 45 -25.23 7.28 -31.84
N GLN A 46 -25.88 7.63 -30.72
CA GLN A 46 -27.13 8.42 -30.69
C GLN A 46 -28.22 7.85 -31.59
N TYR A 47 -28.25 6.52 -31.76
CA TYR A 47 -29.21 5.80 -32.59
C TYR A 47 -29.28 6.24 -34.06
N LYS A 48 -28.22 6.90 -34.57
CA LYS A 48 -28.12 7.37 -35.97
C LYS A 48 -28.22 6.25 -37.02
N TYR A 49 -27.89 5.03 -36.62
CA TYR A 49 -27.84 3.85 -37.48
C TYR A 49 -28.83 2.77 -37.03
N THR A 50 -29.26 1.94 -37.99
CA THR A 50 -30.12 0.78 -37.73
C THR A 50 -29.41 -0.26 -36.86
N LYS A 51 -30.18 -1.18 -36.26
CA LYS A 51 -29.61 -2.26 -35.44
C LYS A 51 -28.64 -3.12 -36.25
N ASP A 52 -29.01 -3.48 -37.47
CA ASP A 52 -28.24 -4.39 -38.32
C ASP A 52 -26.96 -3.75 -38.84
N GLU A 53 -26.98 -2.46 -39.16
CA GLU A 53 -25.78 -1.69 -39.53
C GLU A 53 -24.76 -1.63 -38.40
N VAL A 54 -25.22 -1.30 -37.18
CA VAL A 54 -24.33 -1.26 -36.01
C VAL A 54 -23.83 -2.65 -35.66
N PHE A 55 -24.70 -3.67 -35.69
CA PHE A 55 -24.31 -5.07 -35.46
C PHE A 55 -23.19 -5.51 -36.41
N ASN A 56 -23.38 -5.32 -37.73
CA ASN A 56 -22.41 -5.74 -38.73
C ASN A 56 -21.08 -4.99 -38.58
N THR A 57 -21.14 -3.68 -38.36
CA THR A 57 -19.94 -2.85 -38.16
C THR A 57 -19.23 -3.25 -36.87
N TYR A 58 -19.98 -3.48 -35.79
CA TYR A 58 -19.45 -3.85 -34.48
C TYR A 58 -18.75 -5.21 -34.49
N VAL A 59 -19.39 -6.25 -35.04
CA VAL A 59 -18.78 -7.59 -35.10
C VAL A 59 -17.50 -7.57 -35.94
N HIS A 60 -17.51 -6.86 -37.07
CA HIS A 60 -16.31 -6.69 -37.89
C HIS A 60 -15.21 -5.95 -37.11
N ALA A 61 -15.54 -4.81 -36.51
CA ALA A 61 -14.60 -3.99 -35.76
C ALA A 61 -14.02 -4.75 -34.56
N ALA A 62 -14.82 -5.51 -33.82
CA ALA A 62 -14.37 -6.33 -32.71
C ALA A 62 -13.44 -7.47 -33.17
N GLY A 63 -13.77 -8.12 -34.29
CA GLY A 63 -12.89 -9.12 -34.92
C GLY A 63 -11.53 -8.55 -35.29
N MET A 64 -11.53 -7.41 -36.00
CA MET A 64 -10.31 -6.72 -36.40
C MET A 64 -9.52 -6.19 -35.21
N TYR A 65 -10.21 -5.63 -34.21
CA TYR A 65 -9.58 -5.18 -32.97
C TYR A 65 -8.90 -6.34 -32.26
N TYR A 66 -9.53 -7.52 -32.17
CA TYR A 66 -8.97 -8.68 -31.51
C TYR A 66 -7.72 -9.24 -32.21
N VAL A 67 -7.77 -9.40 -33.54
CA VAL A 67 -6.69 -10.07 -34.30
C VAL A 67 -5.50 -9.17 -34.65
N THR A 68 -5.68 -7.86 -34.68
CA THR A 68 -4.60 -6.94 -35.09
C THR A 68 -3.63 -6.74 -33.93
N VAL A 69 -2.34 -6.97 -34.12
CA VAL A 69 -1.34 -6.76 -33.04
C VAL A 69 -1.27 -5.28 -32.64
N ASP A 70 -1.30 -4.40 -33.62
CA ASP A 70 -1.27 -2.96 -33.43
C ASP A 70 -2.69 -2.41 -33.21
N LYS A 71 -2.99 -2.01 -31.98
CA LYS A 71 -4.29 -1.42 -31.61
C LYS A 71 -4.33 0.10 -31.79
N ASP A 72 -3.42 0.68 -32.58
CA ASP A 72 -3.43 2.10 -32.91
C ASP A 72 -4.81 2.57 -33.41
N GLN A 73 -5.26 3.71 -32.88
CA GLN A 73 -6.59 4.23 -33.15
C GLN A 73 -6.80 4.49 -34.64
N GLU A 74 -5.83 5.09 -35.33
CA GLU A 74 -5.99 5.45 -36.74
C GLU A 74 -6.11 4.20 -37.62
N LYS A 75 -5.32 3.17 -37.32
CA LYS A 75 -5.36 1.88 -38.05
C LYS A 75 -6.68 1.15 -37.86
N ILE A 76 -7.16 1.05 -36.63
CA ILE A 76 -8.46 0.40 -36.35
C ILE A 76 -9.59 1.20 -36.98
N VAL A 77 -9.62 2.53 -36.81
CA VAL A 77 -10.64 3.40 -37.40
C VAL A 77 -10.63 3.31 -38.93
N ALA A 78 -9.45 3.31 -39.56
CA ALA A 78 -9.34 3.11 -41.01
C ALA A 78 -9.95 1.76 -41.42
N THR A 79 -9.67 0.70 -40.68
CA THR A 79 -10.24 -0.63 -40.96
C THR A 79 -11.77 -0.63 -40.87
N ILE A 80 -12.34 0.01 -39.84
CA ILE A 80 -13.80 0.17 -39.68
C ILE A 80 -14.40 0.91 -40.87
N LEU A 81 -13.76 1.98 -41.34
CA LEU A 81 -14.27 2.81 -42.45
C LEU A 81 -14.16 2.12 -43.81
N HIS A 82 -13.14 1.29 -44.04
CA HIS A 82 -12.94 0.59 -45.31
C HIS A 82 -13.76 -0.71 -45.45
N HIS A 83 -14.46 -1.14 -44.40
CA HIS A 83 -15.30 -2.33 -44.49
C HIS A 83 -16.50 -2.07 -45.42
N PRO A 84 -16.79 -2.94 -46.41
CA PRO A 84 -17.80 -2.68 -47.45
C PRO A 84 -19.24 -2.46 -46.93
N LYS A 85 -19.55 -2.96 -45.73
CA LYS A 85 -20.86 -2.79 -45.08
C LYS A 85 -20.85 -1.70 -44.00
N SER A 86 -19.75 -0.98 -43.85
CA SER A 86 -19.66 0.11 -42.89
C SER A 86 -20.45 1.31 -43.39
N VAL A 87 -21.33 1.84 -42.54
CA VAL A 87 -22.13 3.04 -42.82
C VAL A 87 -21.71 4.22 -41.95
N VAL A 88 -20.71 4.02 -41.07
CA VAL A 88 -20.31 4.99 -40.07
C VAL A 88 -19.35 6.03 -40.65
N ASN A 89 -19.42 7.27 -40.16
CA ASN A 89 -18.43 8.28 -40.48
C ASN A 89 -17.20 8.15 -39.56
N LYS A 90 -16.17 8.97 -39.78
CA LYS A 90 -14.92 8.92 -39.01
C LYS A 90 -15.14 9.13 -37.51
N ASP A 91 -15.95 10.11 -37.12
CA ASP A 91 -16.20 10.42 -35.70
C ASP A 91 -16.92 9.26 -34.99
N ASP A 92 -17.91 8.67 -35.67
CA ASP A 92 -18.64 7.52 -35.15
C ASP A 92 -17.77 6.24 -35.12
N ALA A 93 -16.85 6.07 -36.07
CA ALA A 93 -15.84 5.01 -36.04
C ALA A 93 -14.86 5.16 -34.87
N ILE A 94 -14.48 6.40 -34.50
CA ILE A 94 -13.67 6.67 -33.30
C ILE A 94 -14.43 6.24 -32.04
N LYS A 95 -15.73 6.52 -31.94
CA LYS A 95 -16.56 6.07 -30.80
C LYS A 95 -16.61 4.54 -30.70
N ILE A 96 -16.73 3.84 -31.84
CA ILE A 96 -16.68 2.38 -31.88
C ILE A 96 -15.31 1.87 -31.39
N TYR A 97 -14.22 2.49 -31.84
CA TYR A 97 -12.87 2.16 -31.36
C TYR A 97 -12.75 2.34 -29.84
N LEU A 98 -13.23 3.46 -29.29
CA LEU A 98 -13.18 3.71 -27.84
C LEU A 98 -14.00 2.69 -27.05
N PHE A 99 -15.18 2.32 -27.55
CA PHE A 99 -16.00 1.26 -26.96
C PHE A 99 -15.27 -0.09 -26.95
N LEU A 100 -14.61 -0.45 -28.06
CA LEU A 100 -13.81 -1.68 -28.14
C LEU A 100 -12.61 -1.64 -27.21
N LYS A 101 -11.89 -0.52 -27.16
CA LYS A 101 -10.75 -0.32 -26.27
C LYS A 101 -11.15 -0.54 -24.81
N GLN A 102 -12.28 0.03 -24.39
CA GLN A 102 -12.81 -0.16 -23.04
C GLN A 102 -13.21 -1.62 -22.78
N LYS A 103 -13.89 -2.28 -23.74
CA LYS A 103 -14.29 -3.68 -23.62
C LYS A 103 -13.08 -4.61 -23.42
N PHE A 104 -12.08 -4.47 -24.30
CA PHE A 104 -10.94 -5.37 -24.31
C PHE A 104 -9.90 -5.05 -23.23
N SER A 105 -9.77 -3.79 -22.80
CA SER A 105 -8.88 -3.45 -21.68
C SER A 105 -9.30 -4.10 -20.37
N LEU A 106 -10.61 -4.21 -20.11
CA LEU A 106 -11.14 -4.93 -18.94
C LEU A 106 -10.78 -6.41 -18.98
N PHE A 107 -10.94 -7.05 -20.15
CA PHE A 107 -10.63 -8.47 -20.31
C PHE A 107 -9.13 -8.75 -20.16
N ASP A 108 -8.29 -7.95 -20.82
CA ASP A 108 -6.85 -8.10 -20.76
C ASP A 108 -6.32 -7.83 -19.34
N ARG A 109 -6.84 -6.80 -18.66
CA ARG A 109 -6.51 -6.52 -17.27
C ARG A 109 -6.86 -7.69 -16.34
N THR A 110 -8.09 -8.21 -16.40
CA THR A 110 -8.49 -9.36 -15.57
C THR A 110 -7.63 -10.59 -15.87
N ARG A 111 -7.28 -10.82 -17.14
CA ARG A 111 -6.38 -11.91 -17.52
C ARG A 111 -4.99 -11.73 -16.94
N SER A 112 -4.45 -10.51 -16.95
CA SER A 112 -3.17 -10.21 -16.32
C SER A 112 -3.20 -10.37 -14.81
N GLU A 113 -4.24 -9.88 -14.15
CA GLU A 113 -4.46 -10.08 -12.71
C GLU A 113 -4.50 -11.58 -12.36
N LEU A 114 -5.18 -12.40 -13.16
CA LEU A 114 -5.19 -13.86 -12.99
C LEU A 114 -3.80 -14.50 -13.19
N LEU A 115 -3.04 -14.06 -14.19
CA LEU A 115 -1.69 -14.57 -14.44
C LEU A 115 -0.72 -14.21 -13.29
N ILE A 116 -0.86 -13.00 -12.73
CA ILE A 116 -0.07 -12.57 -11.57
C ILE A 116 -0.51 -13.37 -10.33
N SER A 117 -1.82 -13.57 -10.13
CA SER A 117 -2.38 -14.32 -9.00
C SER A 117 -1.90 -15.77 -9.01
N ASN A 118 -1.86 -16.42 -10.18
CA ASN A 118 -1.27 -17.75 -10.31
C ASN A 118 0.23 -17.80 -9.97
N LYS A 119 0.95 -16.70 -10.15
CA LYS A 119 2.40 -16.63 -9.89
C LYS A 119 2.72 -16.32 -8.43
N TYR A 120 1.99 -15.41 -7.80
CA TYR A 120 2.26 -14.93 -6.44
C TYR A 120 1.32 -15.54 -5.38
N GLY A 121 0.31 -16.30 -5.79
CA GLY A 121 -0.76 -16.78 -4.92
C GLY A 121 -1.86 -15.72 -4.73
N GLY A 122 -2.98 -16.16 -4.16
CA GLY A 122 -4.13 -15.30 -3.85
C GLY A 122 -5.18 -15.20 -4.97
N LEU A 123 -6.26 -14.49 -4.71
CA LEU A 123 -7.35 -14.25 -5.68
C LEU A 123 -7.03 -13.03 -6.56
N PRO A 124 -7.50 -13.00 -7.83
CA PRO A 124 -7.27 -11.85 -8.72
C PRO A 124 -7.70 -10.50 -8.13
N ALA A 125 -8.76 -10.47 -7.33
CA ALA A 125 -9.25 -9.25 -6.68
C ALA A 125 -8.27 -8.64 -5.66
N PHE A 126 -7.36 -9.43 -5.09
CA PHE A 126 -6.39 -9.02 -4.06
C PHE A 126 -4.94 -9.12 -4.54
N VAL A 127 -4.72 -9.43 -5.82
CA VAL A 127 -3.38 -9.75 -6.34
C VAL A 127 -2.42 -8.56 -6.26
N LYS A 128 -2.95 -7.33 -6.35
CA LYS A 128 -2.15 -6.12 -6.17
C LYS A 128 -1.56 -6.08 -4.76
N ASP A 129 -2.38 -6.32 -3.75
CA ASP A 129 -1.96 -6.26 -2.34
C ASP A 129 -0.97 -7.37 -2.03
N VAL A 130 -1.21 -8.60 -2.52
CA VAL A 130 -0.26 -9.71 -2.40
C VAL A 130 1.09 -9.36 -3.04
N TYR A 131 1.07 -8.76 -4.23
CA TYR A 131 2.31 -8.33 -4.90
C TYR A 131 3.03 -7.23 -4.11
N ILE A 132 2.33 -6.18 -3.66
CA ILE A 132 2.95 -5.09 -2.90
C ILE A 132 3.48 -5.58 -1.54
N ASN A 133 2.74 -6.43 -0.85
CA ASN A 133 3.20 -7.02 0.41
C ASN A 133 4.45 -7.86 0.20
N SER A 134 4.55 -8.61 -0.91
CA SER A 134 5.80 -9.31 -1.22
C SER A 134 6.98 -8.33 -1.37
N LEU A 135 6.80 -7.18 -2.03
CA LEU A 135 7.86 -6.16 -2.15
C LEU A 135 8.27 -5.60 -0.77
N LYS A 136 7.30 -5.41 0.14
CA LYS A 136 7.53 -4.94 1.51
C LYS A 136 8.29 -5.99 2.33
N GLU A 137 7.87 -7.25 2.28
CA GLU A 137 8.51 -8.37 3.00
C GLU A 137 9.97 -8.59 2.59
N TYR A 138 10.29 -8.40 1.30
CA TYR A 138 11.67 -8.50 0.82
C TYR A 138 12.56 -7.30 1.20
N GLY A 139 11.99 -6.19 1.70
CA GLY A 139 12.75 -5.02 2.13
C GLY A 139 13.58 -4.37 1.01
N TYR A 140 13.08 -4.35 -0.24
CA TYR A 140 13.85 -3.83 -1.37
C TYR A 140 14.14 -2.33 -1.25
N SER A 141 15.39 -1.95 -1.51
CA SER A 141 15.78 -0.53 -1.58
C SER A 141 15.17 0.17 -2.81
N LYS A 142 15.04 1.50 -2.78
CA LYS A 142 14.52 2.29 -3.91
C LYS A 142 15.28 2.04 -5.22
N THR A 143 16.59 1.86 -5.14
CA THR A 143 17.43 1.54 -6.29
C THR A 143 17.05 0.18 -6.90
N VAL A 144 16.83 -0.82 -6.07
CA VAL A 144 16.40 -2.16 -6.51
C VAL A 144 14.98 -2.10 -7.10
N ILE A 145 14.07 -1.33 -6.51
CA ILE A 145 12.71 -1.11 -7.04
C ILE A 145 12.76 -0.47 -8.43
N LYS A 146 13.62 0.54 -8.64
CA LYS A 146 13.82 1.17 -9.96
C LYS A 146 14.35 0.17 -11.00
N GLN A 147 15.32 -0.66 -10.63
CA GLN A 147 15.83 -1.73 -11.51
C GLN A 147 14.76 -2.79 -11.82
N LEU A 148 13.89 -3.12 -10.86
CA LEU A 148 12.77 -4.03 -11.08
C LEU A 148 11.80 -3.47 -12.14
N ILE A 149 11.49 -2.17 -12.08
CA ILE A 149 10.66 -1.48 -13.08
C ILE A 149 11.30 -1.58 -14.47
N GLU A 150 12.61 -1.36 -14.59
CA GLU A 150 13.33 -1.51 -15.86
C GLU A 150 13.25 -2.95 -16.39
N GLY A 151 13.45 -3.95 -15.53
CA GLY A 151 13.31 -5.37 -15.89
C GLY A 151 11.89 -5.74 -16.33
N LEU A 152 10.86 -5.15 -15.73
CA LEU A 152 9.48 -5.31 -16.17
C LEU A 152 9.20 -4.61 -17.52
N HIS A 153 9.83 -3.45 -17.78
CA HIS A 153 9.71 -2.74 -19.05
C HIS A 153 10.26 -3.54 -20.23
N VAL A 154 11.32 -4.33 -20.02
CA VAL A 154 11.83 -5.24 -21.05
C VAL A 154 10.82 -6.38 -21.30
N ARG A 155 10.28 -7.00 -20.23
CA ARG A 155 9.36 -8.13 -20.32
C ARG A 155 8.01 -7.80 -20.95
N ARG A 156 7.44 -6.62 -20.69
CA ARG A 156 6.07 -6.28 -21.16
C ARG A 156 5.90 -6.38 -22.69
N LYS A 157 6.95 -6.08 -23.47
CA LYS A 157 6.87 -6.17 -24.94
C LYS A 157 6.76 -7.63 -25.40
N ASP A 158 7.57 -8.50 -24.81
CA ASP A 158 7.56 -9.94 -25.09
C ASP A 158 6.25 -10.58 -24.62
N GLU A 159 5.75 -10.17 -23.45
CA GLU A 159 4.45 -10.60 -22.93
C GLU A 159 3.29 -10.19 -23.84
N GLY A 160 3.29 -8.95 -24.37
CA GLY A 160 2.24 -8.50 -25.28
C GLY A 160 2.14 -9.38 -26.52
N ILE A 161 3.28 -9.76 -27.10
CA ILE A 161 3.34 -10.69 -28.25
C ILE A 161 2.92 -12.10 -27.82
N LYS A 162 3.52 -12.66 -26.75
CA LYS A 162 3.31 -14.04 -26.31
C LYS A 162 1.87 -14.30 -25.85
N LEU A 163 1.26 -13.33 -25.19
CA LEU A 163 -0.08 -13.45 -24.63
C LEU A 163 -1.16 -12.93 -25.58
N ASN A 164 -0.76 -12.31 -26.70
CA ASN A 164 -1.64 -11.57 -27.62
C ASN A 164 -2.47 -10.52 -26.86
N MET A 165 -1.80 -9.67 -26.09
CA MET A 165 -2.38 -8.64 -25.25
C MET A 165 -1.82 -7.27 -25.64
N HIS A 166 -2.59 -6.21 -25.41
CA HIS A 166 -2.03 -4.86 -25.53
C HIS A 166 -0.88 -4.68 -24.53
N ILE A 167 0.19 -3.97 -24.92
CA ILE A 167 1.41 -3.84 -24.11
C ILE A 167 1.13 -3.25 -22.73
N ASP A 168 0.16 -2.33 -22.64
CA ASP A 168 -0.22 -1.66 -21.41
C ASP A 168 -1.07 -2.53 -20.47
N ASP A 169 -1.66 -3.60 -20.98
CA ASP A 169 -2.53 -4.49 -20.21
C ASP A 169 -1.82 -5.79 -19.81
N THR A 170 -0.53 -5.95 -20.11
CA THR A 170 0.27 -7.13 -19.76
C THR A 170 0.51 -7.27 -18.25
N PRO A 171 0.82 -8.48 -17.73
CA PRO A 171 1.18 -8.67 -16.33
C PRO A 171 2.30 -7.73 -15.88
N SER A 172 3.36 -7.62 -16.69
CA SER A 172 4.48 -6.73 -16.40
C SER A 172 4.06 -5.26 -16.39
N SER A 173 3.13 -4.84 -17.25
CA SER A 173 2.64 -3.45 -17.25
C SER A 173 1.83 -3.12 -15.98
N LEU A 174 0.95 -4.02 -15.54
CA LEU A 174 0.24 -3.85 -14.26
C LEU A 174 1.22 -3.77 -13.08
N MET A 175 2.18 -4.70 -13.04
CA MET A 175 3.22 -4.70 -12.00
C MET A 175 4.05 -3.42 -12.03
N ILE A 176 4.39 -2.85 -13.19
CA ILE A 176 5.09 -1.56 -13.29
C ILE A 176 4.27 -0.45 -12.64
N THR A 177 2.97 -0.38 -12.96
CA THR A 177 2.06 0.63 -12.39
C THR A 177 2.03 0.52 -10.87
N TRP A 178 1.80 -0.68 -10.32
CA TRP A 178 1.75 -0.90 -8.88
C TRP A 178 3.11 -0.62 -8.20
N THR A 179 4.21 -1.00 -8.84
CA THR A 179 5.57 -0.76 -8.31
C THR A 179 5.89 0.74 -8.28
N LYS A 180 5.41 1.51 -9.25
CA LYS A 180 5.54 2.98 -9.27
C LYS A 180 4.70 3.66 -8.19
N GLU A 181 3.46 3.20 -7.99
CA GLU A 181 2.60 3.67 -6.89
C GLU A 181 3.28 3.45 -5.54
N TYR A 182 3.82 2.26 -5.31
CA TYR A 182 4.57 1.94 -4.09
C TYR A 182 5.86 2.76 -3.94
N LEU A 183 6.62 2.97 -5.01
CA LEU A 183 7.80 3.83 -4.98
C LEU A 183 7.44 5.29 -4.61
N ALA A 184 6.34 5.80 -5.15
CA ALA A 184 5.85 7.14 -4.83
C ALA A 184 5.42 7.25 -3.36
N GLU A 185 4.80 6.21 -2.80
CA GLU A 185 4.49 6.12 -1.37
C GLU A 185 5.77 6.20 -0.52
N LEU A 186 6.81 5.41 -0.85
CA LEU A 186 8.11 5.46 -0.18
C LEU A 186 8.82 6.81 -0.31
N GLU A 187 8.68 7.49 -1.44
CA GLU A 187 9.22 8.84 -1.64
C GLU A 187 8.44 9.90 -0.86
N SER A 188 7.11 9.75 -0.73
CA SER A 188 6.28 10.65 0.06
C SER A 188 6.58 10.58 1.56
N ILE A 189 6.85 9.39 2.08
CA ILE A 189 7.27 9.16 3.47
C ILE A 189 8.62 9.88 3.70
N GLU A 190 9.61 9.63 2.83
CA GLU A 190 10.93 10.25 2.94
C GLU A 190 10.89 11.78 2.82
N ILE A 191 9.98 12.35 2.02
CA ILE A 191 9.83 13.81 1.91
C ILE A 191 9.23 14.41 3.18
N LYS A 192 8.25 13.73 3.81
CA LYS A 192 7.69 14.16 5.09
C LYS A 192 8.76 14.12 6.18
N ASP A 193 9.53 13.04 6.24
CA ASP A 193 10.65 12.90 7.19
C ASP A 193 11.76 13.92 6.91
N ASN A 194 12.04 14.22 5.63
CA ASN A 194 13.05 15.21 5.26
C ASN A 194 12.60 16.66 5.46
N ASN A 195 11.32 17.01 5.41
CA ASN A 195 10.89 18.38 5.66
C ASN A 195 11.06 18.76 7.13
N LEU A 196 10.76 17.82 8.03
CA LEU A 196 11.05 17.94 9.44
C LEU A 196 12.55 18.05 9.67
N LEU A 197 13.32 17.09 9.12
CA LEU A 197 14.78 17.10 9.24
C LEU A 197 15.39 18.39 8.65
N ARG A 198 14.94 18.87 7.49
CA ARG A 198 15.42 20.13 6.89
C ARG A 198 15.08 21.35 7.74
N THR A 199 13.90 21.39 8.34
CA THR A 199 13.51 22.46 9.27
C THR A 199 14.44 22.48 10.47
N ILE A 200 14.66 21.31 11.08
CA ILE A 200 15.58 21.11 12.21
C ILE A 200 17.02 21.49 11.84
N LEU A 201 17.51 21.02 10.70
CA LEU A 201 18.89 21.26 10.23
C LEU A 201 19.09 22.72 9.78
N SER A 202 18.08 23.39 9.24
CA SER A 202 18.17 24.82 8.90
C SER A 202 18.31 25.73 10.12
N ARG A 203 17.70 25.32 11.25
CA ARG A 203 17.83 26.00 12.54
C ARG A 203 19.12 25.62 13.28
N ASN A 204 19.80 24.56 12.84
CA ASN A 204 21.03 24.01 13.43
C ASN A 204 22.11 23.74 12.36
N PRO A 205 22.74 24.78 11.81
CA PRO A 205 23.66 24.64 10.68
C PRO A 205 24.90 23.77 11.01
N GLU A 206 25.33 23.72 12.28
CA GLU A 206 26.43 22.86 12.72
C GLU A 206 26.04 21.37 12.66
N LEU A 207 24.86 21.03 13.19
CA LEU A 207 24.29 19.69 13.07
C LEU A 207 24.05 19.33 11.59
N ALA A 208 23.64 20.29 10.75
CA ALA A 208 23.47 20.08 9.32
C ALA A 208 24.78 19.68 8.61
N ILE A 209 25.91 20.27 9.01
CA ILE A 209 27.22 19.89 8.46
C ILE A 209 27.57 18.46 8.87
N ILE A 210 27.33 18.09 10.13
CA ILE A 210 27.64 16.75 10.66
C ILE A 210 26.73 15.69 10.04
N VAL A 211 25.42 15.96 9.95
CA VAL A 211 24.42 15.07 9.34
C VAL A 211 24.67 14.91 7.84
N LYS A 212 25.10 15.97 7.13
CA LYS A 212 25.48 15.88 5.71
C LYS A 212 26.70 14.98 5.47
N ASN A 213 27.58 14.84 6.46
CA ASN A 213 28.72 13.93 6.40
C ASN A 213 28.34 12.47 6.73
N GLY A 214 27.11 12.21 7.19
CA GLY A 214 26.52 10.88 7.35
C GLY A 214 27.16 10.00 8.44
N ASN A 215 27.98 10.57 9.33
CA ASN A 215 28.68 9.81 10.36
C ASN A 215 27.86 9.77 11.66
N LYS A 216 27.14 8.66 11.88
CA LYS A 216 26.27 8.45 13.06
C LYS A 216 26.98 8.74 14.39
N SER A 217 28.23 8.28 14.55
CA SER A 217 29.00 8.48 15.78
C SER A 217 29.34 9.95 16.05
N GLU A 218 29.52 10.76 14.99
CA GLU A 218 29.73 12.20 15.15
C GLU A 218 28.43 12.95 15.48
N ILE A 219 27.29 12.49 14.96
CA ILE A 219 25.97 13.04 15.29
C ILE A 219 25.66 12.76 16.77
N GLU A 220 25.85 11.52 17.24
CA GLU A 220 25.63 11.13 18.64
C GLU A 220 26.53 11.93 19.57
N LYS A 221 27.83 11.99 19.29
CA LYS A 221 28.78 12.77 20.08
C LYS A 221 28.44 14.28 20.10
N TYR A 222 27.93 14.83 19.00
CA TYR A 222 27.51 16.23 18.95
C TYR A 222 26.27 16.46 19.83
N LEU A 223 25.29 15.56 19.80
CA LEU A 223 24.07 15.68 20.60
C LEU A 223 24.36 15.45 22.10
N GLU A 224 25.28 14.54 22.44
CA GLU A 224 25.75 14.34 23.83
C GLU A 224 26.46 15.59 24.40
N LEU A 225 27.23 16.28 23.56
CA LEU A 225 27.94 17.50 23.96
C LEU A 225 27.05 18.76 23.94
N ASN A 226 25.87 18.68 23.34
CA ASN A 226 24.92 19.78 23.20
C ASN A 226 23.50 19.31 23.56
N PRO A 227 23.24 18.96 24.84
CA PRO A 227 21.95 18.42 25.26
C PRO A 227 20.78 19.39 25.04
N ASP A 228 21.02 20.70 25.09
CA ASP A 228 20.04 21.74 24.74
C ASP A 228 19.59 21.65 23.28
N LYS A 229 20.50 21.24 22.38
CA LYS A 229 20.18 21.01 20.97
C LYS A 229 19.38 19.74 20.78
N LEU A 230 19.63 18.71 21.58
CA LEU A 230 18.84 17.48 21.59
C LEU A 230 17.41 17.77 22.07
N ASP A 231 17.25 18.48 23.19
CA ASP A 231 15.93 18.86 23.73
C ASP A 231 15.13 19.70 22.73
N MET A 232 15.80 20.66 22.08
CA MET A 232 15.17 21.46 21.02
C MET A 232 14.78 20.60 19.80
N LEU A 233 15.58 19.60 19.44
CA LEU A 233 15.29 18.68 18.34
C LEU A 233 14.07 17.80 18.66
N MET A 234 14.02 17.27 19.89
CA MET A 234 12.89 16.48 20.39
C MET A 234 11.61 17.31 20.47
N THR A 235 11.73 18.57 20.90
CA THR A 235 10.60 19.53 20.94
C THR A 235 10.09 19.85 19.53
N GLU A 236 10.98 20.08 18.56
CA GLU A 236 10.56 20.35 17.18
C GLU A 236 9.95 19.11 16.50
N ILE A 237 10.43 17.90 16.82
CA ILE A 237 9.82 16.64 16.38
C ILE A 237 8.41 16.51 16.95
N ALA A 238 8.23 16.73 18.26
CA ALA A 238 6.92 16.72 18.93
C ALA A 238 5.96 17.77 18.35
N ASN A 239 6.46 18.97 18.03
CA ASN A 239 5.68 20.06 17.44
C ASN A 239 5.38 19.87 15.94
N SER A 240 6.07 18.96 15.26
CA SER A 240 5.81 18.66 13.84
C SER A 240 4.80 17.54 13.62
N SER A 241 4.52 16.77 14.67
CA SER A 241 3.48 15.73 14.67
C SER A 241 2.07 16.25 14.92
N THR A 242 1.89 17.55 15.16
CA THR A 242 0.56 18.16 15.30
C THR A 242 -0.04 18.44 13.92
N PHE A 243 -0.84 17.48 13.46
CA PHE A 243 -1.87 17.71 12.46
C PHE A 243 -3.08 18.32 13.20
N ASP A 244 -3.43 19.55 12.82
CA ASP A 244 -4.62 20.34 13.19
C ASP A 244 -5.30 20.01 14.53
N ASP A 245 -5.01 20.82 15.56
CA ASP A 245 -6.05 21.25 16.49
C ASP A 245 -5.79 22.71 16.91
N GLU A 246 -6.53 23.62 16.26
CA GLU A 246 -6.92 24.88 16.89
C GLU A 246 -7.95 24.53 17.98
N MET A 247 -7.63 24.78 19.26
CA MET A 247 -8.46 25.55 20.19
C MET A 247 -7.90 25.56 21.63
N VAL A 248 -7.60 26.78 22.06
CA VAL A 248 -7.87 27.37 23.40
C VAL A 248 -6.92 27.05 24.56
N ASN A 249 -5.97 27.98 24.70
CA ASN A 249 -5.66 28.85 25.85
C ASN A 249 -5.88 28.41 27.31
N ASP A 250 -4.81 28.70 28.06
CA ASP A 250 -4.72 29.27 29.41
C ASP A 250 -5.60 28.65 30.50
N THR A 251 -4.93 28.02 31.46
CA THR A 251 -5.08 28.47 32.85
C THR A 251 -3.81 28.20 33.64
N ASP A 252 -3.49 29.21 34.44
CA ASP A 252 -2.32 29.33 35.30
C ASP A 252 -2.20 28.18 36.30
N GLU A 253 -0.94 27.88 36.61
CA GLU A 253 -0.50 27.19 37.82
C GLU A 253 -1.14 27.83 39.06
N ASP A 254 -1.80 27.04 39.91
CA ASP A 254 -1.69 27.16 41.36
C ASP A 254 -2.29 25.95 42.09
N GLU A 255 -1.51 25.49 43.07
CA GLU A 255 -1.83 24.74 44.29
C GLU A 255 -2.73 23.48 44.22
N PHE A 256 -2.02 22.37 44.42
CA PHE A 256 -2.45 21.10 44.98
C PHE A 256 -3.37 21.30 46.19
N ASP A 257 -4.68 21.09 46.01
CA ASP A 257 -5.57 20.68 47.09
C ASP A 257 -6.49 19.54 46.59
N ASP A 258 -6.38 18.47 47.36
CA ASP A 258 -6.93 17.13 47.22
C ASP A 258 -8.45 17.14 47.52
N ASP A 259 -9.27 17.43 46.50
CA ASP A 259 -10.71 17.16 46.56
C ASP A 259 -11.21 16.64 45.20
N THR A 260 -11.41 15.31 45.18
CA THR A 260 -12.00 14.44 44.17
C THR A 260 -12.90 15.11 43.12
N ASN A 261 -12.40 15.25 41.89
CA ASN A 261 -13.24 15.33 40.69
C ASN A 261 -13.55 13.90 40.23
N ASP A 262 -14.80 13.49 40.39
CA ASP A 262 -15.35 12.14 40.24
C ASP A 262 -15.37 11.58 38.79
N ASP A 263 -14.73 12.22 37.82
CA ASP A 263 -14.73 11.78 36.42
C ASP A 263 -13.28 11.82 35.87
N ASP A 264 -12.51 10.72 36.02
CA ASP A 264 -11.31 10.43 35.21
C ASP A 264 -11.68 9.38 34.12
N PRO A 265 -12.25 9.80 32.97
CA PRO A 265 -12.61 8.89 31.90
C PRO A 265 -11.42 8.05 31.42
N ALA A 266 -10.21 8.59 31.46
CA ALA A 266 -9.01 7.87 31.00
C ALA A 266 -8.69 6.70 31.93
N GLY A 267 -8.80 6.91 33.25
CA GLY A 267 -8.68 5.86 34.24
C GLY A 267 -9.72 4.74 34.07
N GLU A 268 -10.97 5.09 33.76
CA GLU A 268 -12.01 4.09 33.49
C GLU A 268 -11.71 3.25 32.24
N TYR A 269 -11.33 3.90 31.13
CA TYR A 269 -10.97 3.20 29.90
C TYR A 269 -9.72 2.32 30.06
N LEU A 270 -8.72 2.80 30.80
CA LEU A 270 -7.51 2.05 31.13
C LEU A 270 -7.88 0.76 31.88
N ASN A 271 -8.60 0.87 32.99
CA ASN A 271 -9.00 -0.28 33.80
C ASN A 271 -9.84 -1.29 32.98
N ALA A 272 -10.80 -0.80 32.19
CA ALA A 272 -11.59 -1.66 31.32
C ALA A 272 -10.75 -2.36 30.24
N SER A 273 -9.71 -1.69 29.71
CA SER A 273 -8.81 -2.29 28.72
C SER A 273 -7.94 -3.41 29.31
N ILE A 274 -7.45 -3.25 30.54
CA ILE A 274 -6.68 -4.29 31.25
C ILE A 274 -7.53 -5.55 31.44
N ASP A 275 -8.79 -5.39 31.87
CA ASP A 275 -9.75 -6.49 32.02
C ASP A 275 -10.03 -7.23 30.70
N LEU A 276 -9.97 -6.53 29.57
CA LEU A 276 -10.16 -7.11 28.24
C LEU A 276 -8.91 -7.81 27.72
N ILE A 277 -7.72 -7.26 27.96
CA ILE A 277 -6.44 -7.92 27.67
C ILE A 277 -6.34 -9.25 28.43
N ALA A 278 -6.73 -9.27 29.71
CA ALA A 278 -6.77 -10.50 30.51
C ALA A 278 -7.78 -11.55 29.98
N LYS A 279 -8.76 -11.13 29.17
CA LYS A 279 -9.73 -12.00 28.48
C LYS A 279 -9.34 -12.28 27.03
N GLU A 280 -8.14 -11.86 26.61
CA GLU A 280 -7.63 -11.98 25.24
C GLU A 280 -8.49 -11.26 24.17
N ASP A 281 -9.31 -10.27 24.56
CA ASP A 281 -10.07 -9.41 23.64
C ASP A 281 -9.26 -8.17 23.24
N TYR A 282 -8.18 -8.42 22.49
CA TYR A 282 -7.21 -7.39 22.12
C TYR A 282 -7.78 -6.30 21.20
N ILE A 283 -8.81 -6.59 20.41
CA ILE A 283 -9.44 -5.61 19.51
C ILE A 283 -10.22 -4.59 20.33
N THR A 284 -11.09 -5.06 21.24
CA THR A 284 -11.88 -4.14 22.08
C THR A 284 -10.98 -3.38 23.05
N ALA A 285 -9.95 -4.03 23.61
CA ALA A 285 -8.97 -3.37 24.46
C ALA A 285 -8.24 -2.24 23.71
N TYR A 286 -7.77 -2.51 22.50
CA TYR A 286 -7.10 -1.51 21.65
C TYR A 286 -7.96 -0.25 21.43
N ASP A 287 -9.26 -0.43 21.16
CA ASP A 287 -10.18 0.69 20.96
C ASP A 287 -10.37 1.52 22.24
N LEU A 288 -10.44 0.88 23.42
CA LEU A 288 -10.54 1.59 24.70
C LEU A 288 -9.26 2.34 25.04
N ILE A 289 -8.09 1.75 24.77
CA ILE A 289 -6.79 2.40 24.99
C ILE A 289 -6.65 3.65 24.13
N ASN A 290 -7.09 3.61 22.87
CA ASN A 290 -7.08 4.80 22.02
C ASN A 290 -8.02 5.90 22.54
N LYS A 291 -9.16 5.53 23.13
CA LYS A 291 -10.01 6.51 23.82
C LYS A 291 -9.30 7.09 25.03
N ALA A 292 -8.69 6.27 25.87
CA ALA A 292 -7.94 6.74 27.04
C ALA A 292 -6.82 7.73 26.66
N LEU A 293 -6.08 7.46 25.59
CA LEU A 293 -5.02 8.33 25.06
C LEU A 293 -5.55 9.68 24.56
N ILE A 294 -6.80 9.76 24.10
CA ILE A 294 -7.43 11.04 23.70
C ILE A 294 -7.75 11.90 24.95
N TYR A 295 -8.11 11.26 26.06
CA TYR A 295 -8.54 11.97 27.27
C TYR A 295 -7.39 12.38 28.21
N ASN A 296 -6.18 11.85 28.03
CA ASN A 296 -5.09 12.09 28.97
C ASN A 296 -3.75 12.32 28.27
N GLU A 297 -3.31 13.57 28.23
CA GLU A 297 -2.02 13.96 27.65
C GLU A 297 -0.82 13.75 28.60
N LYS A 298 -1.01 13.52 29.90
CA LYS A 298 0.10 13.70 30.88
C LYS A 298 0.39 12.56 31.85
N TYR A 299 -0.60 11.82 32.35
CA TYR A 299 -0.39 10.94 33.51
C TYR A 299 -0.24 9.43 33.17
N TYR A 300 -0.82 8.95 32.07
CA TYR A 300 -0.84 7.51 31.74
C TYR A 300 -0.13 7.15 30.44
N ASN A 301 0.63 8.08 29.84
CA ASN A 301 1.16 7.90 28.49
C ASN A 301 1.97 6.60 28.35
N SER A 302 2.91 6.35 29.27
CA SER A 302 3.78 5.18 29.15
C SER A 302 3.03 3.85 29.26
N GLN A 303 2.11 3.74 30.23
CA GLN A 303 1.29 2.54 30.44
C GLN A 303 0.29 2.31 29.30
N LEU A 304 -0.35 3.37 28.80
CA LEU A 304 -1.27 3.25 27.67
C LEU A 304 -0.53 2.83 26.39
N TYR A 305 0.66 3.37 26.14
CA TYR A 305 1.49 2.94 25.01
C TYR A 305 1.93 1.48 25.15
N SER A 306 2.36 1.04 26.33
CA SER A 306 2.77 -0.37 26.54
C SER A 306 1.61 -1.34 26.35
N LEU A 307 0.43 -1.05 26.90
CA LEU A 307 -0.77 -1.87 26.70
C LEU A 307 -1.21 -1.89 25.23
N ARG A 308 -1.11 -0.76 24.52
CA ARG A 308 -1.44 -0.71 23.09
C ARG A 308 -0.47 -1.55 22.26
N ALA A 309 0.81 -1.52 22.59
CA ALA A 309 1.83 -2.35 21.97
C ALA A 309 1.56 -3.84 22.22
N GLU A 310 1.14 -4.22 23.43
CA GLU A 310 0.74 -5.60 23.76
C GLU A 310 -0.44 -6.07 22.88
N CYS A 311 -1.49 -5.26 22.75
CA CYS A 311 -2.61 -5.56 21.85
C CYS A 311 -2.12 -5.76 20.41
N LYS A 312 -1.29 -4.84 19.89
CA LYS A 312 -0.73 -4.93 18.53
C LYS A 312 0.13 -6.18 18.34
N MET A 313 0.94 -6.55 19.33
CA MET A 313 1.77 -7.74 19.28
C MET A 313 0.91 -9.02 19.18
N ASN A 314 -0.18 -9.11 19.95
CA ASN A 314 -1.12 -10.23 19.89
C ASN A 314 -1.99 -10.25 18.62
N LEU A 315 -2.04 -9.13 17.89
CA LEU A 315 -2.68 -9.01 16.58
C LEU A 315 -1.69 -9.16 15.41
N ASP A 316 -0.47 -9.67 15.66
CA ASP A 316 0.63 -9.82 14.69
C ASP A 316 1.10 -8.51 14.02
N GLN A 317 0.86 -7.36 14.65
CA GLN A 317 1.29 -6.03 14.20
C GLN A 317 2.62 -5.60 14.84
N LEU A 318 3.69 -6.35 14.57
CA LEU A 318 4.97 -6.23 15.28
C LEU A 318 5.66 -4.85 15.13
N LEU A 319 5.71 -4.28 13.93
CA LEU A 319 6.35 -2.96 13.71
C LEU A 319 5.59 -1.81 14.39
N PRO A 320 4.25 -1.71 14.27
CA PRO A 320 3.47 -0.75 15.06
C PRO A 320 3.56 -0.94 16.58
N ALA A 321 3.78 -2.16 17.07
CA ALA A 321 3.99 -2.44 18.49
C ALA A 321 5.36 -1.94 18.96
N LEU A 322 6.40 -2.12 18.13
CA LEU A 322 7.75 -1.62 18.41
C LEU A 322 7.75 -0.09 18.61
N TYR A 323 7.06 0.64 17.73
CA TYR A 323 6.91 2.10 17.84
C TYR A 323 6.24 2.53 19.16
N ASP A 324 5.17 1.83 19.57
CA ASP A 324 4.48 2.15 20.82
C ASP A 324 5.38 1.85 22.03
N MET A 325 6.23 0.82 21.98
CA MET A 325 7.22 0.57 23.04
C MET A 325 8.28 1.67 23.14
N ASP A 326 8.73 2.21 22.02
CA ASP A 326 9.64 3.37 22.03
C ASP A 326 8.98 4.55 22.74
N LYS A 327 7.70 4.81 22.45
CA LYS A 327 6.91 5.84 23.14
C LYS A 327 6.71 5.56 24.63
N ALA A 328 6.47 4.31 25.00
CA ALA A 328 6.35 3.92 26.40
C ALA A 328 7.65 4.19 27.17
N ILE A 329 8.80 3.83 26.60
CA ILE A 329 10.13 4.03 27.19
C ILE A 329 10.49 5.52 27.30
N GLU A 330 10.19 6.30 26.25
CA GLU A 330 10.41 7.76 26.22
C GLU A 330 9.59 8.49 27.29
N ALA A 331 8.36 8.01 27.57
CA ALA A 331 7.44 8.66 28.49
C ALA A 331 7.80 8.49 29.98
N PHE A 332 8.70 7.57 30.33
CA PHE A 332 9.21 7.47 31.69
C PHE A 332 10.36 8.47 31.91
N ASN A 333 10.06 9.58 32.59
CA ASN A 333 11.09 10.42 33.19
C ASN A 333 11.86 9.62 34.25
N ASP A 334 13.12 10.00 34.52
CA ASP A 334 14.07 9.33 35.43
C ASP A 334 13.64 9.28 36.92
N GLU A 335 12.35 9.46 37.22
CA GLU A 335 11.75 9.32 38.53
C GLU A 335 11.81 7.86 39.02
N VAL A 336 12.01 7.72 40.33
CA VAL A 336 12.31 6.43 40.99
C VAL A 336 11.20 5.40 40.79
N ASP A 337 9.96 5.85 40.59
CA ASP A 337 8.80 4.97 40.49
C ASP A 337 8.60 4.39 39.08
N GLY A 338 9.37 4.85 38.09
CA GLY A 338 9.29 4.39 36.70
C GLY A 338 10.17 3.17 36.36
N TYR A 339 11.05 2.72 37.25
CA TYR A 339 12.03 1.66 36.91
C TYR A 339 11.37 0.34 36.54
N GLU A 340 10.41 -0.15 37.35
CA GLU A 340 9.74 -1.42 37.08
C GLU A 340 9.06 -1.42 35.71
N HIS A 341 8.33 -0.36 35.38
CA HIS A 341 7.62 -0.30 34.12
C HIS A 341 8.56 -0.11 32.92
N ARG A 342 9.68 0.61 33.09
CA ARG A 342 10.72 0.70 32.04
C ARG A 342 11.36 -0.66 31.78
N ILE A 343 11.64 -1.44 32.83
CA ILE A 343 12.15 -2.81 32.72
C ILE A 343 11.16 -3.64 31.89
N ASP A 344 9.87 -3.61 32.23
CA ASP A 344 8.84 -4.34 31.48
C ASP A 344 8.75 -3.91 30.01
N CYS A 345 8.85 -2.61 29.72
CA CYS A 345 8.84 -2.11 28.35
C CYS A 345 10.06 -2.61 27.55
N TYR A 346 11.26 -2.61 28.15
CA TYR A 346 12.44 -3.17 27.48
C TYR A 346 12.31 -4.68 27.27
N LEU A 347 11.76 -5.43 28.22
CA LEU A 347 11.54 -6.87 28.06
C LEU A 347 10.53 -7.18 26.93
N GLN A 348 9.43 -6.43 26.86
CA GLN A 348 8.46 -6.59 25.78
C GLN A 348 9.02 -6.15 24.42
N ARG A 349 9.79 -5.06 24.37
CA ARG A 349 10.48 -4.62 23.15
C ARG A 349 11.48 -5.66 22.65
N ALA A 350 12.21 -6.30 23.58
CA ALA A 350 13.08 -7.42 23.27
C ALA A 350 12.33 -8.61 22.66
N GLU A 351 11.14 -8.94 23.17
CA GLU A 351 10.30 -10.00 22.61
C GLU A 351 9.83 -9.66 21.19
N ILE A 352 9.40 -8.42 20.95
CA ILE A 352 9.00 -7.95 19.62
C ILE A 352 10.18 -8.06 18.65
N ASN A 353 11.37 -7.57 19.03
CA ASN A 353 12.59 -7.65 18.23
C ASN A 353 12.99 -9.10 17.95
N PHE A 354 12.83 -10.00 18.92
CA PHE A 354 13.06 -11.44 18.73
C PHE A 354 12.10 -12.05 17.69
N LYS A 355 10.80 -11.71 17.76
CA LYS A 355 9.79 -12.17 16.77
C LYS A 355 10.09 -11.63 15.36
N LEU A 356 10.64 -10.42 15.27
CA LEU A 356 11.13 -9.81 14.02
C LEU A 356 12.48 -10.39 13.54
N GLN A 357 13.09 -11.31 14.30
CA GLN A 357 14.42 -11.88 14.04
C GLN A 357 15.57 -10.87 14.13
N ASP A 358 15.36 -9.72 14.79
CA ASP A 358 16.43 -8.80 15.17
C ASP A 358 17.01 -9.19 16.53
N TYR A 359 17.79 -10.28 16.52
CA TYR A 359 18.37 -10.85 17.73
C TYR A 359 19.39 -9.93 18.41
N ALA A 360 19.99 -8.98 17.67
CA ALA A 360 20.96 -8.05 18.21
C ALA A 360 20.26 -7.01 19.10
N GLU A 361 19.20 -6.38 18.58
CA GLU A 361 18.45 -5.39 19.36
C GLU A 361 17.69 -6.05 20.53
N ALA A 362 17.17 -7.26 20.32
CA ALA A 362 16.56 -8.05 21.40
C ALA A 362 17.54 -8.31 22.58
N ALA A 363 18.80 -8.59 22.27
CA ALA A 363 19.83 -8.77 23.30
C ALA A 363 20.17 -7.46 24.02
N ILE A 364 20.28 -6.35 23.28
CA ILE A 364 20.52 -5.01 23.84
C ILE A 364 19.41 -4.61 24.81
N ASP A 365 18.16 -4.84 24.43
CA ASP A 365 17.00 -4.51 25.27
C ASP A 365 16.96 -5.35 26.56
N ARG A 366 17.27 -6.65 26.49
CA ARG A 366 17.43 -7.47 27.70
C ARG A 366 18.53 -6.96 28.61
N MET A 367 19.69 -6.59 28.07
CA MET A 367 20.79 -6.06 28.87
C MET A 367 20.42 -4.75 29.57
N LYS A 368 19.65 -3.88 28.91
CA LYS A 368 19.12 -2.65 29.53
C LYS A 368 18.12 -2.94 30.64
N ALA A 369 17.23 -3.92 30.44
CA ALA A 369 16.30 -4.36 31.47
C ALA A 369 17.04 -4.88 32.72
N ASP A 370 18.04 -5.75 32.54
CA ASP A 370 18.88 -6.28 33.63
C ASP A 370 19.63 -5.16 34.37
N GLU A 371 20.21 -4.20 33.62
CA GLU A 371 20.90 -3.04 34.20
C GLU A 371 19.97 -2.18 35.08
N LEU A 372 18.75 -1.92 34.61
CA LEU A 372 17.75 -1.17 35.37
C LEU A 372 17.28 -1.95 36.60
N GLU A 373 17.13 -3.27 36.50
CA GLU A 373 16.75 -4.13 37.63
C GLU A 373 17.82 -4.12 38.73
N ASP A 374 19.10 -4.21 38.36
CA ASP A 374 20.22 -4.12 39.30
C ASP A 374 20.27 -2.74 39.99
N ARG A 375 20.06 -1.66 39.24
CA ARG A 375 19.98 -0.30 39.81
C ARG A 375 18.82 -0.16 40.78
N TRP A 376 17.65 -0.71 40.44
CA TRP A 376 16.45 -0.67 41.27
C TRP A 376 16.63 -1.46 42.58
N LYS A 377 17.13 -2.70 42.51
CA LYS A 377 17.47 -3.51 43.69
C LYS A 377 18.53 -2.84 44.58
N GLY A 378 19.53 -2.20 43.98
CA GLY A 378 20.56 -1.46 44.71
C GLY A 378 20.02 -0.26 45.50
N ARG A 379 18.95 0.38 45.03
CA ARG A 379 18.26 1.46 45.77
C ARG A 379 17.36 0.93 46.89
N SER A 380 16.66 -0.19 46.67
CA SER A 380 15.74 -0.77 47.67
C SER A 380 16.42 -1.27 48.97
N ASN A 381 17.74 -1.47 48.94
CA ASN A 381 18.53 -1.99 50.06
C ASN A 381 19.29 -0.91 50.86
N ASN A 382 19.18 0.37 50.46
CA ASN A 382 19.70 1.53 51.20
C ASN A 382 18.55 2.32 51.80
#